data_AF-A0A4V1NYU9-F1
#
_entry.id   AF-A0A4V1NYU9-F1
#
_cell.length_a   1.000
_cell.length_b   1.000
_cell.length_c   1.000
_cell.angle_alpha   90.00
_cell.angle_beta   90.00
_cell.angle_gamma   90.00
#
_symmetry.space_group_name_H-M   'P 1'
#
loop_
_entity.id
_entity.type
_entity.pdbx_description
1 polymer ?
#
loop_
_entity_poly.entity_id
_entity_poly.type
_entity_poly.pdbx_seq_one_letter_code
_entity_poly.pdbx_strand_id
1 'polypeptide(L)'
;MNKKTPYFLIFTVAITLFLAPIASSLPDGLERVAHDLGFIANEAKPLFELFPDYQVPYVENEWIGTALSGIVGLFLCLGVVYLYGRAYTLLTRTKKRADLPVTFRRNRT
;
A
#
# COMPACT_ATOMS: atom_id res chain seq x y z
N MET A 1 6.74 -19.72 4.95
CA MET A 1 6.70 -18.95 3.69
C MET A 1 6.63 -19.95 2.56
N ASN A 2 5.61 -19.86 1.69
CA ASN A 2 5.49 -20.80 0.58
C ASN A 2 6.56 -20.45 -0.47
N LYS A 3 7.13 -21.44 -1.18
CA LYS A 3 8.13 -21.20 -2.25
C LYS A 3 7.59 -20.28 -3.36
N LYS A 4 6.26 -20.15 -3.47
CA LYS A 4 5.56 -19.30 -4.46
C LYS A 4 5.44 -17.82 -4.06
N THR A 5 5.49 -17.50 -2.77
CA THR A 5 5.35 -16.13 -2.26
C THR A 5 6.36 -15.11 -2.84
N PRO A 6 7.66 -15.43 -3.02
CA PRO A 6 8.59 -14.46 -3.60
C PRO A 6 8.26 -14.10 -5.05
N TYR A 7 7.77 -15.04 -5.86
CA TYR A 7 7.38 -14.75 -7.24
C TYR A 7 6.23 -13.75 -7.33
N PHE A 8 5.28 -13.83 -6.42
CA PHE A 8 4.17 -12.88 -6.36
C PHE A 8 4.63 -11.46 -6.00
N LEU A 9 5.58 -11.34 -5.07
CA LEU A 9 6.18 -10.05 -4.72
C LEU A 9 6.95 -9.45 -5.91
N ILE A 10 7.78 -10.26 -6.57
CA ILE A 10 8.54 -9.83 -7.76
C ILE A 10 7.59 -9.37 -8.86
N PHE A 11 6.51 -10.12 -9.11
CA PHE A 11 5.50 -9.76 -10.10
C PHE A 11 4.81 -8.43 -9.77
N THR A 12 4.45 -8.20 -8.50
CA THR A 12 3.82 -6.96 -8.04
C THR A 12 4.75 -5.75 -8.22
N VAL A 13 6.03 -5.91 -7.88
CA VAL A 13 7.05 -4.87 -8.09
C VAL A 13 7.24 -4.59 -9.58
N ALA A 14 7.31 -5.62 -10.42
CA ALA A 14 7.46 -5.46 -11.87
C ALA A 14 6.28 -4.71 -12.49
N ILE A 15 5.04 -5.06 -12.13
CA ILE A 15 3.85 -4.32 -12.58
C ILE A 15 3.94 -2.85 -12.15
N THR A 16 4.27 -2.59 -10.90
CA THR A 16 4.35 -1.22 -10.38
C THR A 16 5.39 -0.40 -11.14
N LEU A 17 6.55 -0.99 -11.46
CA LEU A 17 7.64 -0.28 -12.12
C LEU A 17 7.37 -0.04 -13.61
N PHE A 18 6.78 -1.01 -14.30
CA PHE A 18 6.67 -0.98 -15.76
C PHE A 18 5.28 -0.56 -16.26
N LEU A 19 4.20 -0.92 -15.58
CA LEU A 19 2.84 -0.59 -16.03
C LEU A 19 2.35 0.74 -15.50
N ALA A 20 2.77 1.18 -14.30
CA ALA A 20 2.29 2.44 -13.74
C ALA A 20 2.69 3.67 -14.59
N PRO A 21 3.92 3.78 -15.13
CA PRO A 21 4.28 4.91 -15.99
C PRO A 21 3.60 4.90 -17.37
N ILE A 22 3.05 3.75 -17.79
CA ILE A 22 2.32 3.59 -19.06
C ILE A 22 0.81 3.87 -18.85
N ALA A 23 0.41 4.26 -17.64
CA ALA A 23 -0.96 4.69 -17.38
C ALA A 23 -1.33 5.87 -18.28
N SER A 24 -2.59 5.91 -18.72
CA SER A 24 -3.08 6.95 -19.61
C SER A 24 -3.02 8.31 -18.93
N SER A 25 -2.57 9.32 -19.67
CA SER A 25 -2.58 10.74 -19.25
C SER A 25 -3.92 11.45 -19.48
N LEU A 26 -4.95 10.73 -19.94
CA LEU A 26 -6.26 11.31 -20.16
C LEU A 26 -6.96 11.58 -18.82
N PRO A 27 -7.80 12.64 -18.74
CA PRO A 27 -8.57 12.93 -17.54
C PRO A 27 -9.42 11.72 -17.19
N ASP A 28 -9.45 11.40 -15.90
CA ASP A 28 -10.25 10.29 -15.44
C ASP A 28 -11.75 10.61 -15.62
N GLY A 29 -12.61 9.61 -15.46
CA GLY A 29 -14.05 9.80 -15.69
C GLY A 29 -14.65 10.87 -14.78
N LEU A 30 -14.06 11.11 -13.61
CA LEU A 30 -14.55 12.09 -12.64
C LEU A 30 -14.13 13.51 -13.04
N GLU A 31 -12.86 13.70 -13.39
CA GLU A 31 -12.30 14.94 -13.90
C GLU A 31 -12.98 15.34 -15.21
N ARG A 32 -13.24 14.38 -16.11
CA ARG A 32 -13.95 14.65 -17.36
C ARG A 32 -15.36 15.18 -17.11
N VAL A 33 -16.10 14.56 -16.19
CA VAL A 33 -17.45 15.01 -15.80
C VAL A 33 -17.38 16.38 -15.11
N ALA A 34 -16.38 16.61 -14.27
CA ALA A 34 -16.16 17.89 -13.59
C ALA A 34 -15.86 19.02 -14.56
N HIS A 35 -15.09 18.73 -15.61
CA HIS A 35 -14.81 19.65 -16.69
C HIS A 35 -16.07 19.94 -17.51
N ASP A 36 -16.81 18.90 -17.93
CA ASP A 36 -18.01 19.04 -18.75
C ASP A 36 -19.16 19.78 -18.01
N LEU A 37 -19.24 19.65 -16.68
CA LEU A 37 -20.22 20.34 -15.83
C LEU A 37 -19.69 21.64 -15.22
N GLY A 38 -18.44 22.04 -15.49
CA GLY A 38 -17.87 23.31 -15.08
C GLY A 38 -17.58 23.47 -13.59
N PHE A 39 -17.52 22.39 -12.82
CA PHE A 39 -17.22 22.44 -11.38
C PHE A 39 -15.80 22.03 -11.01
N ILE A 40 -14.92 21.83 -11.99
CA ILE A 40 -13.50 21.48 -11.74
C ILE A 40 -12.80 22.50 -10.83
N ALA A 41 -13.17 23.79 -10.91
CA ALA A 41 -12.64 24.84 -10.04
C ALA A 41 -13.10 24.74 -8.56
N ASN A 42 -14.12 23.93 -8.27
CA ASN A 42 -14.61 23.64 -6.93
C ASN A 42 -13.94 22.40 -6.32
N GLU A 43 -12.88 21.88 -6.93
CA GLU A 43 -12.15 20.74 -6.40
C GLU A 43 -11.65 21.04 -4.97
N ALA A 44 -12.03 20.17 -4.04
CA ALA A 44 -11.65 20.32 -2.65
C ALA A 44 -10.17 20.00 -2.51
N LYS A 45 -9.38 20.99 -2.06
CA LYS A 45 -7.96 20.77 -1.79
C LYS A 45 -7.79 19.71 -0.70
N PRO A 46 -6.93 18.70 -0.90
CA PRO A 46 -6.58 17.75 0.14
C PRO A 46 -5.99 18.46 1.37
N LEU A 47 -6.20 17.89 2.56
CA LEU A 47 -5.52 18.38 3.78
C LEU A 47 -4.00 18.21 3.70
N PHE A 48 -3.53 17.20 2.96
CA PHE A 48 -2.13 16.90 2.72
C PHE A 48 -1.94 16.30 1.32
N GLU A 49 -0.98 16.81 0.55
CA GLU A 49 -0.57 16.29 -0.75
C GLU A 49 0.86 15.73 -0.64
N LEU A 50 0.99 14.41 -0.54
CA LEU A 50 2.29 13.74 -0.45
C LEU A 50 2.93 13.52 -1.83
N PHE A 51 2.11 13.16 -2.82
CA PHE A 51 2.51 12.92 -4.20
C PHE A 51 1.39 13.42 -5.14
N PRO A 52 1.26 14.74 -5.35
CA PRO A 52 0.29 15.27 -6.30
C PRO A 52 0.57 14.67 -7.68
N ASP A 53 -0.47 14.19 -8.35
CA ASP A 53 -0.39 13.52 -9.66
C ASP A 53 0.68 12.42 -9.76
N TYR A 54 0.90 11.69 -8.64
CA TYR A 54 1.93 10.66 -8.54
C TYR A 54 3.36 11.16 -8.79
N GLN A 55 3.60 12.48 -8.74
CA GLN A 55 4.91 13.07 -8.90
C GLN A 55 5.66 13.17 -7.58
N VAL A 56 6.95 12.85 -7.65
CA VAL A 56 7.86 13.04 -6.53
C VAL A 56 8.44 14.45 -6.66
N PRO A 57 8.32 15.30 -5.62
CA PRO A 57 8.94 16.62 -5.65
C PRO A 57 10.44 16.45 -5.93
N TYR A 58 11.02 17.35 -6.72
CA TYR A 58 12.41 17.30 -7.19
C TYR A 58 12.74 16.34 -8.35
N VAL A 59 11.75 15.63 -8.92
CA VAL A 59 11.94 14.78 -10.11
C VAL A 59 11.22 15.42 -11.30
N GLU A 60 11.98 15.89 -12.30
CA GLU A 60 11.40 16.53 -13.50
C GLU A 60 10.79 15.51 -14.49
N ASN A 61 11.24 14.26 -14.44
CA ASN A 61 10.77 13.23 -15.36
C ASN A 61 9.55 12.52 -14.79
N GLU A 62 8.39 12.78 -15.40
CA GLU A 62 7.09 12.22 -14.99
C GLU A 62 7.07 10.69 -14.87
N TRP A 63 7.80 10.00 -15.75
CA TRP A 63 7.89 8.54 -15.74
C TRP A 63 8.63 8.03 -14.51
N ILE A 64 9.73 8.70 -14.17
CA ILE A 64 10.55 8.35 -13.01
C ILE A 64 9.80 8.73 -11.72
N GLY A 65 9.14 9.89 -11.70
CA GLY A 65 8.30 10.34 -10.58
C GLY A 65 7.19 9.34 -10.27
N THR A 66 6.41 8.94 -11.29
CA THR A 66 5.31 7.96 -11.15
C THR A 66 5.81 6.59 -10.68
N ALA A 67 6.95 6.13 -11.20
CA ALA A 67 7.51 4.85 -10.78
C ALA A 67 7.99 4.88 -9.33
N LEU A 68 8.62 5.97 -8.90
CA LEU A 68 9.10 6.16 -7.52
C LEU A 68 7.94 6.27 -6.53
N SER A 69 6.91 7.06 -6.84
CA SER A 69 5.73 7.19 -5.97
C SER A 69 5.00 5.84 -5.83
N GLY A 70 4.90 5.08 -6.92
CA GLY A 70 4.39 3.71 -6.92
C GLY A 70 5.20 2.77 -6.02
N ILE A 71 6.53 2.82 -6.08
CA ILE A 71 7.42 2.02 -5.22
C ILE A 71 7.22 2.38 -3.74
N VAL A 72 7.15 3.68 -3.42
CA VAL A 72 6.93 4.15 -2.05
C VAL A 72 5.59 3.65 -1.52
N GLY A 73 4.52 3.79 -2.29
CA GLY A 73 3.18 3.29 -1.94
C GLY A 73 3.16 1.78 -1.72
N LEU A 74 3.85 1.01 -2.58
CA LEU A 74 3.97 -0.44 -2.45
C LEU A 74 4.64 -0.85 -1.13
N PHE A 75 5.78 -0.25 -0.79
CA PHE A 75 6.46 -0.55 0.47
C PHE A 75 5.64 -0.15 1.68
N LEU A 76 4.91 0.97 1.62
CA LEU A 76 4.03 1.42 2.69
C LEU A 76 2.90 0.40 2.94
N CYS A 77 2.21 -0.04 1.89
CA CYS A 77 1.18 -1.08 1.97
C CYS A 77 1.72 -2.40 2.53
N LEU A 78 2.86 -2.87 2.02
CA LEU A 78 3.50 -4.10 2.51
C LEU A 78 3.89 -3.99 3.99
N GLY A 79 4.41 -2.83 4.41
CA GLY A 79 4.75 -2.53 5.79
C GLY A 79 3.52 -2.59 6.69
N VAL A 80 2.43 -1.92 6.32
CA VAL A 80 1.18 -1.91 7.10
C VAL A 80 0.61 -3.31 7.26
N VAL A 81 0.50 -4.08 6.17
CA VAL A 81 -0.03 -5.46 6.20
C VAL A 81 0.85 -6.37 7.06
N TYR A 82 2.18 -6.26 6.91
CA TYR A 82 3.11 -7.05 7.72
C TYR A 82 3.01 -6.74 9.21
N LEU A 83 2.98 -5.45 9.57
CA LEU A 83 2.84 -5.01 10.96
C LEU A 83 1.51 -5.45 11.56
N TYR A 84 0.41 -5.30 10.81
CA TYR A 84 -0.91 -5.76 11.23
C TYR A 84 -0.94 -7.27 11.49
N GLY A 85 -0.43 -8.08 10.55
CA GLY A 85 -0.34 -9.52 10.71
C GLY A 85 0.53 -9.94 11.91
N ARG A 86 1.65 -9.23 12.11
CA ARG A 86 2.55 -9.47 13.26
C ARG A 86 1.88 -9.12 14.58
N ALA A 87 1.23 -7.96 14.68
CA ALA A 87 0.47 -7.54 15.86
C ALA A 87 -0.65 -8.53 16.18
N TYR A 88 -1.45 -8.92 15.18
CA TYR A 88 -2.52 -9.91 15.33
C TYR A 88 -1.99 -11.27 15.83
N THR A 89 -0.86 -11.73 15.29
CA THR A 89 -0.23 -12.99 15.73
C THR A 89 0.27 -12.90 17.18
N LEU A 90 0.82 -11.75 17.60
CA LEU A 90 1.28 -11.55 18.97
C LEU A 90 0.12 -11.52 19.97
N LEU A 91 -0.98 -10.84 19.64
CA LEU A 91 -2.18 -10.74 20.48
C LEU A 91 -2.93 -12.08 20.60
N THR A 92 -2.95 -12.88 19.54
CA THR A 92 -3.61 -14.20 19.57
C THR A 92 -2.76 -15.27 20.27
N ARG A 93 -1.43 -15.12 20.27
CA ARG A 93 -0.51 -16.01 21.03
C ARG A 93 -0.69 -15.92 22.54
N THR A 94 -0.96 -14.72 23.08
CA THR A 94 -1.19 -14.54 24.52
C THR A 94 -2.50 -15.13 24.98
N LYS A 95 -3.60 -14.94 24.22
CA LYS A 95 -4.92 -15.52 24.52
C LYS A 95 -4.87 -17.06 24.58
N LYS A 96 -4.26 -17.70 23.57
CA LYS A 96 -4.10 -19.16 23.54
C LYS A 96 -3.27 -19.72 24.71
N ARG A 97 -2.37 -18.94 25.31
CA ARG A 97 -1.61 -19.34 26.50
C ARG A 97 -2.39 -19.18 27.81
N ALA A 98 -3.32 -18.22 27.87
CA ALA A 98 -4.20 -18.02 29.01
C ALA A 98 -5.28 -19.12 29.10
N ASP A 99 -5.74 -19.62 27.96
CA ASP A 99 -6.77 -20.65 27.84
C ASP A 99 -6.24 -22.09 28.01
N LEU A 100 -4.95 -22.27 28.34
CA LEU A 100 -4.38 -23.59 28.60
C LEU A 100 -4.85 -24.13 29.97
N PRO A 101 -5.31 -25.39 30.06
CA PRO A 101 -5.73 -25.98 31.33
C PRO A 101 -4.57 -25.99 32.32
N VAL A 102 -4.87 -25.63 33.58
CA VAL A 102 -3.90 -25.49 34.69
C VAL A 102 -3.06 -26.74 34.92
N THR A 103 -3.54 -27.91 34.49
CA THR A 103 -2.84 -29.20 34.54
C THR A 103 -1.52 -29.21 33.76
N PHE A 104 -1.38 -28.39 32.72
CA PHE A 104 -0.12 -28.28 31.96
C PHE A 104 0.88 -27.27 32.56
N ARG A 105 0.46 -26.47 33.55
CA ARG A 105 1.31 -25.45 34.18
C ARG A 105 2.25 -26.03 35.25
N ARG A 106 2.01 -27.27 35.71
CA ARG A 106 2.67 -27.84 36.90
C ARG A 106 3.83 -28.82 36.63
N ASN A 107 4.11 -29.21 35.38
CA ASN A 107 5.04 -30.30 35.09
C ASN A 107 6.35 -29.85 34.40
N ARG A 108 6.88 -28.69 34.79
CA ARG A 108 8.26 -28.27 34.47
C ARG A 108 8.98 -27.86 35.74
N THR A 109 9.50 -28.86 36.45
CA THR A 109 10.66 -28.76 37.34
C THR A 109 11.53 -29.95 37.04
#